data_AF-A0A2A5FDJ9-F1
#
_entry.id   AF-A0A2A5FDJ9-F1
#
_cell.length_a   1.000
_cell.length_b   1.000
_cell.length_c   1.000
_cell.angle_alpha   90.00
_cell.angle_beta   90.00
_cell.angle_gamma   90.00
#
_symmetry.space_group_name_H-M   'P 1'
#
loop_
_entity.id
_entity.type
_entity.pdbx_description
1 polymer ?
#
loop_
_entity_poly.entity_id
_entity_poly.type
_entity_poly.pdbx_seq_one_letter_code
_entity_poly.pdbx_strand_id
1 'polypeptide(L)'
;MRPCQLEDIPAYADIVADPDVMQYIGPGTPLSYEGAEQSIRLNIEQYEKTGWSRFVVTNRESEELMGFCGFADYNDEHRGIN
;
A
#
# COMPACT_ATOMS: atom_id res chain seq x y z
N MET A 1 -6.93 -11.06 -4.25
CA MET A 1 -5.93 -10.00 -4.48
C MET A 1 -6.24 -9.34 -5.82
N ARG A 2 -6.18 -8.01 -5.88
CA ARG A 2 -6.40 -7.23 -7.11
C ARG A 2 -5.46 -6.01 -7.15
N PRO A 3 -5.22 -5.40 -8.32
CA PRO A 3 -4.47 -4.15 -8.41
C PRO A 3 -5.08 -3.08 -7.50
N CYS A 4 -4.22 -2.18 -7.00
CA CYS A 4 -4.67 -1.02 -6.25
C CYS A 4 -5.55 -0.12 -7.12
N GLN A 5 -6.51 0.56 -6.51
CA GLN A 5 -7.35 1.57 -7.12
C GLN A 5 -7.41 2.80 -6.21
N LEU A 6 -7.85 3.94 -6.73
CA LEU A 6 -7.86 5.19 -5.95
C LEU A 6 -8.86 5.13 -4.78
N GLU A 7 -9.90 4.31 -4.90
CA GLU A 7 -10.91 4.10 -3.87
C GLU A 7 -10.35 3.34 -2.64
N ASP A 8 -9.19 2.71 -2.76
CA ASP A 8 -8.53 2.00 -1.65
C ASP A 8 -7.81 2.94 -0.69
N ILE A 9 -7.60 4.21 -1.06
CA ILE A 9 -6.81 5.17 -0.27
C ILE A 9 -7.35 5.33 1.16
N PRO A 10 -8.65 5.55 1.41
CA PRO A 10 -9.13 5.77 2.77
C PRO A 10 -8.90 4.55 3.68
N ALA A 11 -9.28 3.35 3.22
CA ALA A 11 -9.09 2.12 4.00
C ALA A 11 -7.61 1.78 4.19
N TYR A 12 -6.77 2.05 3.20
CA TYR A 12 -5.32 1.88 3.36
C TYR A 12 -4.74 2.87 4.36
N ALA A 13 -5.13 4.15 4.27
CA ALA A 13 -4.68 5.20 5.18
C ALA A 13 -5.00 4.85 6.63
N ASP A 14 -6.18 4.29 6.92
CA ASP A 14 -6.55 3.82 8.25
C ASP A 14 -5.60 2.71 8.75
N ILE A 15 -5.24 1.76 7.89
CA ILE A 15 -4.31 0.67 8.24
C ILE A 15 -2.90 1.19 8.50
N VAL A 16 -2.37 2.07 7.64
CA VAL A 16 -1.00 2.56 7.78
C VAL A 16 -0.87 3.73 8.77
N ALA A 17 -1.97 4.27 9.25
CA ALA A 17 -1.99 5.18 10.39
C ALA A 17 -1.87 4.45 11.74
N ASP A 18 -2.09 3.12 11.77
CA ASP A 18 -2.02 2.33 12.99
C ASP A 18 -0.54 2.05 13.39
N PRO A 19 -0.08 2.52 14.56
CA PRO A 19 1.28 2.25 15.03
C PRO A 19 1.55 0.77 15.28
N ASP A 20 0.54 -0.02 15.66
CA ASP A 20 0.74 -1.45 15.88
C ASP A 20 1.05 -2.19 14.58
N VAL A 21 0.47 -1.73 13.46
CA VAL A 21 0.76 -2.22 12.10
C VAL A 21 2.14 -1.75 11.64
N MET A 22 2.44 -0.45 11.78
CA MET A 22 3.60 0.16 11.15
C MET A 22 4.91 0.03 11.91
N GLN A 23 4.91 -0.36 13.20
CA GLN A 23 6.12 -0.43 14.04
C GLN A 23 7.26 -1.30 13.47
N TYR A 24 6.95 -2.26 12.59
CA TYR A 24 7.93 -3.14 11.93
C TYR A 24 8.06 -2.92 10.41
N ILE A 25 7.34 -1.94 9.85
CA ILE A 25 7.25 -1.71 8.40
C ILE A 25 7.96 -0.40 8.06
N GLY A 26 8.85 -0.45 7.06
CA GLY A 26 9.61 0.72 6.62
C GLY A 26 10.39 1.36 7.78
N PRO A 27 10.22 2.67 8.06
CA PRO A 27 10.92 3.35 9.14
C PRO A 27 10.33 3.08 10.55
N GLY A 28 9.28 2.27 10.67
CA GLY A 28 8.64 1.96 11.96
C GLY A 28 7.64 3.02 12.45
N THR A 29 7.24 3.95 11.58
CA THR A 29 6.31 5.05 11.91
C THR A 29 5.06 5.02 11.04
N PRO A 30 3.87 5.34 11.59
CA PRO A 30 2.66 5.51 10.79
C PRO A 30 2.83 6.46 9.61
N LEU A 31 2.14 6.18 8.50
CA LEU A 31 2.05 7.10 7.37
C LEU A 31 0.93 8.13 7.59
N SER A 32 1.13 9.32 7.01
CA SER A 32 0.04 10.28 6.82
C SER A 32 -0.90 9.80 5.71
N TYR A 33 -2.10 10.40 5.65
CA TYR A 33 -3.03 10.17 4.54
C TYR A 33 -2.39 10.46 3.17
N GLU A 34 -1.61 11.55 3.07
CA GLU A 34 -0.90 11.91 1.83
C GLU A 34 0.16 10.86 1.45
N GLY A 35 0.88 10.32 2.45
CA GLY A 35 1.83 9.22 2.22
C GLY A 35 1.13 7.93 1.77
N ALA A 36 -0.05 7.62 2.33
CA ALA A 36 -0.88 6.51 1.91
C ALA A 36 -1.36 6.70 0.45
N GLU A 37 -1.84 7.89 0.10
CA GLU A 37 -2.23 8.24 -1.27
C GLU A 37 -1.07 8.07 -2.26
N GLN A 38 0.11 8.61 -1.94
CA GLN A 38 1.29 8.49 -2.79
C GLN A 38 1.67 7.02 -2.99
N SER A 39 1.63 6.22 -1.93
CA SER A 39 1.94 4.79 -2.00
C SER A 39 0.95 4.02 -2.90
N ILE A 40 -0.36 4.32 -2.85
CA ILE A 40 -1.36 3.72 -3.76
C ILE A 40 -1.08 4.12 -5.21
N ARG A 41 -0.81 5.41 -5.47
CA ARG A 41 -0.53 5.90 -6.83
C ARG A 41 0.71 5.22 -7.44
N LEU A 42 1.78 5.06 -6.67
CA LEU A 42 2.98 4.35 -7.11
C LEU A 42 2.69 2.87 -7.45
N ASN A 43 1.86 2.19 -6.66
CA ASN A 43 1.50 0.81 -6.95
C ASN A 43 0.59 0.66 -8.18
N ILE A 44 -0.26 1.64 -8.46
CA ILE A 44 -1.05 1.72 -9.69
C ILE A 44 -0.10 1.89 -10.88
N GLU A 45 0.79 2.89 -10.85
CA GLU A 45 1.74 3.16 -11.93
C GLU A 45 2.66 1.96 -12.22
N GLN A 46 3.21 1.33 -11.16
CA GLN A 46 4.05 0.15 -11.30
C GLN A 46 3.29 -1.02 -11.96
N TYR A 47 2.03 -1.23 -11.57
CA TYR A 47 1.21 -2.28 -12.15
C TYR A 47 0.93 -2.02 -13.63
N GLU A 48 0.59 -0.79 -14.01
CA GLU A 48 0.38 -0.39 -15.41
C GLU A 48 1.63 -0.61 -16.26
N LYS A 49 2.82 -0.35 -15.69
CA LYS A 49 4.10 -0.48 -16.38
C LYS A 49 4.59 -1.92 -16.51
N THR A 50 4.38 -2.76 -15.50
CA THR A 50 5.09 -4.05 -15.38
C THR A 50 4.17 -5.26 -15.29
N GLY A 51 2.87 -5.06 -15.04
CA GLY A 51 1.90 -6.12 -14.76
C GLY A 51 2.00 -6.71 -13.34
N TRP A 52 2.87 -6.17 -12.48
CA TRP A 52 3.01 -6.57 -11.08
C TRP A 52 3.29 -5.38 -10.16
N SER A 53 2.89 -5.46 -8.90
CA SER A 53 3.17 -4.46 -7.86
C SER A 53 2.81 -5.04 -6.48
N ARG A 54 2.57 -4.20 -5.46
CA ARG A 54 1.78 -4.62 -4.31
C ARG A 54 0.29 -4.56 -4.67
N PHE A 55 -0.42 -5.59 -4.27
CA PHE A 55 -1.84 -5.78 -4.53
C PHE A 55 -2.65 -5.61 -3.25
N VAL A 56 -3.87 -5.14 -3.40
CA VAL A 56 -4.85 -5.12 -2.32
C VAL A 56 -5.24 -6.55 -1.98
N VAL A 57 -5.24 -6.87 -0.69
CA VAL A 57 -5.78 -8.10 -0.13
C VAL A 57 -7.13 -7.77 0.48
N THR A 58 -8.19 -8.39 -0.02
CA THR A 58 -9.54 -8.23 0.52
C THR A 58 -10.00 -9.49 1.24
N ASN A 59 -10.88 -9.31 2.21
CA ASN A 59 -11.70 -10.39 2.74
C ASN A 59 -12.57 -10.94 1.60
N ARG A 60 -12.66 -12.27 1.48
CA ARG A 60 -13.41 -12.90 0.38
C ARG A 60 -14.92 -12.69 0.48
N GLU A 61 -15.46 -12.57 1.69
CA GLU A 61 -16.90 -12.49 1.94
C GLU A 61 -17.38 -11.04 2.04
N SER A 62 -16.68 -10.19 2.79
CA SER A 62 -17.07 -8.78 2.97
C SER A 62 -16.52 -7.85 1.90
N GLU A 63 -15.57 -8.31 1.08
CA GLU A 63 -14.79 -7.50 0.13
C GLU A 63 -13.96 -6.37 0.78
N GLU A 64 -13.97 -6.29 2.12
CA GLU A 64 -13.23 -5.27 2.86
C GLU A 64 -11.72 -5.44 2.68
N LEU A 65 -11.04 -4.30 2.57
CA LEU A 65 -9.59 -4.25 2.48
C LEU A 65 -8.96 -4.69 3.81
N MET A 66 -8.07 -5.68 3.76
CA MET A 66 -7.34 -6.20 4.93
C MET A 66 -5.86 -5.84 4.94
N GLY A 67 -5.34 -5.29 3.84
CA GLY A 67 -3.93 -4.91 3.71
C GLY A 67 -3.41 -5.11 2.29
N PHE A 68 -2.09 -5.22 2.16
CA PHE A 68 -1.39 -5.28 0.87
C PHE A 68 -0.31 -6.35 0.88
N CYS A 69 -0.10 -7.00 -0.27
CA CYS A 69 0.98 -7.97 -0.46
C CYS A 69 1.37 -8.02 -1.94
N GLY A 70 2.63 -8.30 -2.23
CA GLY A 70 3.10 -8.46 -3.60
C GLY A 70 4.58 -8.16 -3.73
N PHE A 71 4.94 -7.55 -4.85
CA PHE A 71 6.32 -7.33 -5.24
C PHE A 71 6.61 -5.84 -5.33
N ALA A 72 7.85 -5.47 -5.00
CA ALA A 72 8.39 -4.14 -5.23
C ALA A 72 9.75 -4.28 -5.90
N ASP A 73 10.14 -3.27 -6.68
CA ASP A 73 11.51 -3.19 -7.17
C ASP A 73 12.47 -3.06 -5.99
N TYR A 74 13.50 -3.90 -5.95
CA TYR A 74 14.48 -3.94 -4.85
C TYR A 74 15.13 -2.58 -4.56
N ASN A 75 15.26 -1.72 -5.59
CA ASN A 75 15.83 -0.38 -5.48
C ASN A 75 14.83 0.72 -5.11
N ASP A 76 13.53 0.41 -5.04
CA ASP A 76 12.44 1.38 -4.85
C ASP A 76 11.91 1.38 -3.41
N GLU A 77 12.20 0.35 -2.61
CA GLU A 77 11.83 0.28 -1.19
C GLU A 77 12.43 1.42 -0.34
N HIS A 78 13.42 2.15 -0.87
CA HIS A 78 14.10 3.25 -0.20
C HIS A 78 13.80 4.64 -0.81
N ARG A 79 13.00 4.74 -1.88
CA ARG A 79 12.81 5.99 -2.63
C ARG A 79 11.64 6.86 -2.17
N GLY A 80 10.74 6.32 -1.35
CA GLY A 80 9.53 7.01 -0.88
C GLY A 80 9.60 7.61 0.52
N ILE A 81 10.77 7.61 1.17
CA ILE A 81 10.96 8.15 2.53
C ILE A 81 11.97 9.31 2.45
N ASN A 82 11.52 10.46 1.96
CA ASN A 82 12.20 11.76 2.14
C ASN A 82 11.15 12.87 2.14
#